data_AF-A0A9P4TDZ6-F1
#
_entry.id   AF-A0A9P4TDZ6-F1
#
_cell.length_a   1.000
_cell.length_b   1.000
_cell.length_c   1.000
_cell.angle_alpha   90.00
_cell.angle_beta   90.00
_cell.angle_gamma   90.00
#
_symmetry.space_group_name_H-M   'P 1'
#
loop_
_entity.id
_entity.type
_entity.pdbx_description
1 polymer ?
#
loop_
_entity_poly.entity_id
_entity_poly.type
_entity_poly.pdbx_seq_one_letter_code
_entity_poly.pdbx_strand_id
1 'polypeptide(L)'
;MDEPSEQLHLETRDAVVKALATRRPLLHHLNADTSWLLQLPRPANAVKHGSRVYYNILIDPWFVGGQSDVAKWFSQQWHATPSAVSSIAEVEEMVRQVEMLAGGMRRSSKRRAPADEETLIDAVAISHEFTDHCHKETLLEVHRDVPVFATAEAAKLISSWSHFRSVTTTPTFEDDTDWHDVSLSPLPSWLSISRLTAAKDALYYHSALLITFATHPFLSTTPRKPRSSLSINGDGLEESFSSSNGEAAEAVIYTPHGIPHTALTPIAKAEPELKVLAFLHGLHAVSISSAQQLNLGAKNGILAQKILRAKYWVATHDEVKKGGGFINWFLKRQVWTLEDALREARSEETGGYGGSGWGTDEFEDVRFKDMENGEIRLTDTSPGSQHVQWFHENWSDAVATGWSLHGATKSLEESRVWMVEHMEKYDNWFYSVFERDDAAPEGRGLHLGSVSLRHTAEGPELLPPLPEILEGAEEPGKGDVLTDAEVRKRESDLAGKKLNLRVLGYALFEQAQGRGVATEACKAFLDGYAGAIEEWRASPEGREDGGKTLFYLEGGVDIENPGSQKVLKKLGFRTVGMKMQAEKAWLNGAWRGPGWWITGKYL
;
A
#
# COMPACT_ATOMS: atom_id res chain seq x y z
N MET A 1 5.03 23.38 19.31
CA MET A 1 4.47 22.03 19.48
C MET A 1 4.16 21.88 20.95
N ASP A 2 3.12 21.12 21.31
CA ASP A 2 2.95 20.70 22.71
C ASP A 2 3.96 19.60 23.07
N GLU A 3 4.16 19.35 24.36
CA GLU A 3 5.14 18.40 24.89
C GLU A 3 4.98 16.97 24.33
N PRO A 4 3.76 16.42 24.17
CA PRO A 4 3.55 15.13 23.51
C PRO A 4 3.95 15.13 22.03
N SER A 5 3.62 16.19 21.28
CA SER A 5 4.02 16.32 19.88
C SER A 5 5.54 16.42 19.73
N GLU A 6 6.23 17.11 20.65
CA GLU A 6 7.70 17.16 20.65
C GLU A 6 8.32 15.80 20.95
N GLN A 7 7.81 15.07 21.95
CA GLN A 7 8.25 13.71 22.26
C GLN A 7 8.05 12.78 21.06
N LEU A 8 6.90 12.88 20.40
CA LEU A 8 6.56 12.07 19.25
C LEU A 8 7.42 12.36 18.01
N HIS A 9 7.67 13.63 17.74
CA HIS A 9 8.60 14.04 16.70
C HIS A 9 10.01 13.51 16.98
N LEU A 10 10.43 13.45 18.24
CA LEU A 10 11.71 12.87 18.63
C LEU A 10 11.74 11.35 18.47
N GLU A 11 10.72 10.63 18.93
CA GLU A 11 10.63 9.17 18.86
C GLU A 11 10.48 8.67 17.41
N THR A 12 9.59 9.28 16.62
CA THR A 12 9.43 8.99 15.19
C THR A 12 10.73 9.23 14.45
N ARG A 13 11.39 10.37 14.74
CA ARG A 13 12.68 10.69 14.16
C ARG A 13 13.75 9.65 14.55
N ASP A 14 13.79 9.21 15.80
CA ASP A 14 14.75 8.21 16.26
C ASP A 14 14.50 6.84 15.61
N ALA A 15 13.24 6.41 15.49
CA ALA A 15 12.86 5.19 14.81
C ALA A 15 13.26 5.22 13.33
N VAL A 16 12.98 6.32 12.63
CA VAL A 16 13.40 6.52 11.23
C VAL A 16 14.93 6.52 11.12
N VAL A 17 15.64 7.25 11.99
CA VAL A 17 17.11 7.27 12.01
C VAL A 17 17.67 5.86 12.23
N LYS A 18 17.11 5.09 13.17
CA LYS A 18 17.51 3.71 13.44
C LYS A 18 17.24 2.77 12.26
N ALA A 19 16.11 2.94 11.58
CA ALA A 19 15.80 2.18 10.37
C ALA A 19 16.79 2.52 9.24
N LEU A 20 17.06 3.80 9.01
CA LEU A 20 18.03 4.28 8.00
C LEU A 20 19.47 3.84 8.32
N ALA A 21 19.80 3.68 9.60
CA ALA A 21 21.10 3.16 10.03
C ALA A 21 21.36 1.72 9.58
N THR A 22 20.31 0.95 9.24
CA THR A 22 20.46 -0.42 8.69
C THR A 22 21.04 -0.45 7.27
N ARG A 23 21.09 0.71 6.58
CA ARG A 23 21.63 0.84 5.21
C ARG A 23 21.02 -0.17 4.25
N ARG A 24 19.69 -0.36 4.31
CA ARG A 24 18.92 -1.18 3.37
C ARG A 24 18.28 -0.30 2.28
N PRO A 25 17.98 -0.86 1.09
CA PRO A 25 17.24 -0.15 0.06
C PRO A 25 15.89 0.39 0.57
N LEU A 26 15.51 1.58 0.11
CA LEU A 26 14.19 2.16 0.36
C LEU A 26 13.43 2.25 -0.96
N LEU A 27 12.15 1.89 -0.92
CA LEU A 27 11.25 1.98 -2.06
C LEU A 27 10.06 2.86 -1.66
N HIS A 28 9.85 3.94 -2.39
CA HIS A 28 8.72 4.85 -2.19
C HIS A 28 7.74 4.69 -3.36
N HIS A 29 6.48 4.45 -3.04
CA HIS A 29 5.38 4.48 -4.00
C HIS A 29 4.94 5.94 -4.16
N LEU A 30 5.12 6.52 -5.34
CA LEU A 30 4.90 7.96 -5.55
C LEU A 30 3.48 8.27 -6.04
N ASN A 31 2.84 7.34 -6.75
CA ASN A 31 1.44 7.41 -7.17
C ASN A 31 0.82 6.01 -7.04
N ALA A 32 -0.49 5.83 -7.28
CA ALA A 32 -1.14 4.51 -7.17
C ALA A 32 -0.82 3.54 -8.33
N ASP A 33 0.07 3.92 -9.25
CA ASP A 33 0.21 3.31 -10.56
C ASP A 33 1.67 2.83 -10.79
N THR A 34 2.50 3.64 -11.46
CA THR A 34 3.81 3.22 -12.00
C THR A 34 5.00 4.02 -11.46
N SER A 35 4.78 5.10 -10.70
CA SER A 35 5.87 5.98 -10.27
C SER A 35 6.53 5.48 -8.97
N TRP A 36 7.82 5.21 -9.04
CA TRP A 36 8.60 4.75 -7.87
C TRP A 36 9.88 5.56 -7.68
N LEU A 37 10.27 5.79 -6.42
CA LEU A 37 11.63 6.20 -6.07
C LEU A 37 12.34 5.05 -5.35
N LEU A 38 13.39 4.52 -5.95
CA LEU A 38 14.26 3.51 -5.37
C LEU A 38 15.56 4.17 -4.88
N GLN A 39 15.81 4.11 -3.57
CA GLN A 39 17.03 4.62 -2.95
C GLN A 39 17.93 3.46 -2.54
N LEU A 40 19.04 3.29 -3.25
CA LEU A 40 20.01 2.22 -3.00
C LEU A 40 21.15 2.71 -2.10
N PRO A 41 21.48 2.00 -1.01
CA PRO A 41 22.56 2.40 -0.13
C PRO A 41 23.89 2.33 -0.88
N ARG A 42 24.64 3.43 -0.91
CA ARG A 42 25.96 3.46 -1.55
C ARG A 42 26.95 2.59 -0.76
N PRO A 43 27.85 1.88 -1.44
CA PRO A 43 29.01 1.23 -0.81
C PRO A 43 29.79 2.15 0.13
N ALA A 44 30.32 1.65 1.26
CA ALA A 44 30.97 2.54 2.24
C ALA A 44 32.20 3.26 1.69
N ASN A 45 32.92 2.66 0.73
CA ASN A 45 34.02 3.33 0.04
C ASN A 45 33.56 4.57 -0.75
N ALA A 46 32.35 4.55 -1.32
CA ALA A 46 31.76 5.70 -2.00
C ALA A 46 31.34 6.79 -1.00
N VAL A 47 30.87 6.43 0.20
CA VAL A 47 30.42 7.40 1.23
C VAL A 47 31.61 8.07 1.97
N LYS A 48 32.79 7.44 2.02
CA LYS A 48 33.99 7.91 2.76
C LYS A 48 34.48 9.31 2.35
N HIS A 49 34.17 9.79 1.15
CA HIS A 49 34.61 11.09 0.63
C HIS A 49 33.54 12.19 0.71
N GLY A 50 32.49 12.00 1.53
CA GLY A 50 31.42 13.00 1.70
C GLY A 50 30.30 12.91 0.67
N SER A 51 30.19 11.79 -0.04
CA SER A 51 29.06 11.50 -0.90
C SER A 51 27.80 11.16 -0.09
N ARG A 52 26.64 11.37 -0.72
CA ARG A 52 25.31 11.02 -0.19
C ARG A 52 25.22 9.55 0.22
N VAL A 53 24.31 9.23 1.13
CA VAL A 53 24.12 7.86 1.64
C VAL A 53 23.50 6.96 0.58
N TYR A 54 22.55 7.49 -0.18
CA TYR A 54 21.80 6.75 -1.17
C TYR A 54 22.13 7.18 -2.60
N TYR A 55 21.90 6.26 -3.53
CA TYR A 55 21.80 6.49 -4.96
C TYR A 55 20.32 6.42 -5.34
N ASN A 56 19.80 7.48 -5.92
CA ASN A 56 18.36 7.72 -6.08
C ASN A 56 17.95 7.49 -7.53
N ILE A 57 17.16 6.44 -7.76
CA ILE A 57 16.65 6.05 -9.07
C ILE A 57 15.15 6.36 -9.12
N LEU A 58 14.76 7.26 -10.00
CA LEU A 58 13.36 7.55 -10.29
C LEU A 58 12.88 6.64 -11.42
N ILE A 59 11.78 5.92 -11.20
CA ILE A 59 11.24 4.93 -12.14
C ILE A 59 9.88 5.41 -12.62
N ASP A 60 9.71 5.44 -13.95
CA ASP A 60 8.43 5.74 -14.63
C ASP A 60 7.64 6.94 -14.07
N PRO A 61 8.23 8.15 -13.99
CA PRO A 61 7.59 9.26 -13.29
C PRO A 61 6.43 9.87 -14.08
N TRP A 62 5.23 9.78 -13.50
CA TRP A 62 4.01 10.47 -13.91
C TRP A 62 3.26 10.97 -12.65
N PHE A 63 3.31 12.28 -12.39
CA PHE A 63 2.80 12.84 -11.12
C PHE A 63 1.47 13.58 -11.27
N VAL A 64 1.35 14.37 -12.34
CA VAL A 64 0.21 15.24 -12.61
C VAL A 64 -0.10 15.25 -14.10
N GLY A 65 -1.28 15.76 -14.46
CA GLY A 65 -1.72 15.80 -15.85
C GLY A 65 -2.35 14.48 -16.30
N GLY A 66 -2.77 14.44 -17.56
CA GLY A 66 -3.37 13.25 -18.15
C GLY A 66 -2.41 12.58 -19.14
N GLN A 67 -2.43 11.27 -19.19
CA GLN A 67 -1.71 10.46 -20.18
C GLN A 67 -2.56 10.30 -21.45
N SER A 68 -1.92 10.16 -22.63
CA SER A 68 -2.61 9.80 -23.87
C SER A 68 -1.85 8.78 -24.72
N ASP A 69 -2.52 7.67 -25.01
CA ASP A 69 -2.03 6.65 -25.93
C ASP A 69 -2.41 6.96 -27.39
N VAL A 70 -1.41 6.97 -28.28
CA VAL A 70 -1.52 7.15 -29.75
C VAL A 70 -2.03 8.53 -30.19
N ALA A 71 -3.23 8.94 -29.78
CA ALA A 71 -3.81 10.26 -30.04
C ALA A 71 -4.86 10.63 -28.97
N LYS A 72 -4.98 11.92 -28.64
CA LYS A 72 -5.91 12.43 -27.59
C LYS A 72 -7.37 12.03 -27.74
N TRP A 73 -7.82 11.68 -28.94
CA TRP A 73 -9.19 11.24 -29.22
C TRP A 73 -9.39 9.71 -29.09
N PHE A 74 -8.31 8.94 -28.93
CA PHE A 74 -8.30 7.47 -28.86
C PHE A 74 -8.34 6.97 -27.41
N SER A 75 -7.47 7.48 -26.54
CA SER A 75 -7.44 7.22 -25.10
C SER A 75 -6.83 8.44 -24.36
N GLN A 76 -7.55 8.96 -23.36
CA GLN A 76 -7.00 9.91 -22.39
C GLN A 76 -7.37 9.45 -20.98
N GLN A 77 -6.38 9.33 -20.12
CA GLN A 77 -6.55 8.83 -18.76
C GLN A 77 -5.86 9.75 -17.75
N TRP A 78 -6.39 9.75 -16.53
CA TRP A 78 -5.90 10.50 -15.39
C TRP A 78 -5.87 9.59 -14.18
N HIS A 79 -4.94 9.86 -13.26
CA HIS A 79 -4.97 9.23 -11.95
C HIS A 79 -6.35 9.37 -11.31
N ALA A 80 -6.86 8.24 -10.81
CA ALA A 80 -8.08 8.24 -10.01
C ALA A 80 -7.79 8.81 -8.62
N THR A 81 -6.62 8.47 -8.07
CA THR A 81 -6.12 8.93 -6.78
C THR A 81 -4.91 9.87 -7.00
N PRO A 82 -4.93 11.11 -6.47
CA PRO A 82 -3.81 12.05 -6.65
C PRO A 82 -2.46 11.45 -6.26
N SER A 83 -1.42 11.71 -7.04
CA SER A 83 -0.04 11.33 -6.71
C SER A 83 0.38 11.92 -5.35
N ALA A 84 1.19 11.18 -4.59
CA ALA A 84 1.71 11.61 -3.29
C ALA A 84 2.69 12.79 -3.42
N VAL A 85 3.30 12.93 -4.59
CA VAL A 85 4.11 14.07 -5.01
C VAL A 85 3.56 14.66 -6.30
N SER A 86 3.66 15.97 -6.46
CA SER A 86 3.13 16.69 -7.62
C SER A 86 4.21 17.11 -8.63
N SER A 87 5.49 17.08 -8.25
CA SER A 87 6.61 17.59 -9.04
C SER A 87 7.95 16.92 -8.70
N ILE A 88 8.95 17.07 -9.57
CA ILE A 88 10.32 16.62 -9.28
C ILE A 88 10.91 17.33 -8.05
N ALA A 89 10.57 18.60 -7.83
CA ALA A 89 11.05 19.36 -6.67
C ALA A 89 10.59 18.74 -5.34
N GLU A 90 9.37 18.22 -5.26
CA GLU A 90 8.87 17.52 -4.07
C GLU A 90 9.58 16.18 -3.85
N VAL A 91 9.89 15.45 -4.92
CA VAL A 91 10.71 14.23 -4.85
C VAL A 91 12.11 14.54 -4.30
N GLU A 92 12.75 15.59 -4.80
CA GLU A 92 14.08 15.99 -4.33
C GLU A 92 14.06 16.48 -2.87
N GLU A 93 13.00 17.18 -2.46
CA GLU A 93 12.79 17.57 -1.06
C GLU A 93 12.67 16.33 -0.16
N MET A 94 11.92 15.30 -0.59
CA MET A 94 11.83 14.03 0.12
C MET A 94 13.21 13.33 0.21
N VAL A 95 13.95 13.26 -0.89
CA VAL A 95 15.33 12.70 -0.90
C VAL A 95 16.22 13.46 0.09
N ARG A 96 16.13 14.79 0.11
CA ARG A 96 16.91 15.64 1.01
C ARG A 96 16.61 15.33 2.48
N GLN A 97 15.34 15.12 2.84
CA GLN A 97 14.94 14.77 4.20
C GLN A 97 15.49 13.40 4.61
N VAL A 98 15.41 12.39 3.74
CA VAL A 98 15.98 11.06 3.98
C VAL A 98 17.49 11.14 4.16
N GLU A 99 18.20 11.87 3.30
CA GLU A 99 19.67 12.05 3.40
C GLU A 99 20.09 12.75 4.70
N MET A 100 19.31 13.74 5.16
CA MET A 100 19.55 14.39 6.45
C MET A 100 19.37 13.45 7.63
N LEU A 101 18.35 12.60 7.62
CA LEU A 101 18.08 11.63 8.69
C LEU A 101 19.09 10.47 8.66
N ALA A 102 19.54 10.05 7.49
CA ALA A 102 20.56 9.00 7.32
C ALA A 102 22.00 9.47 7.65
N GLY A 103 22.19 10.78 7.93
CA GLY A 103 23.48 11.38 8.23
C GLY A 103 24.38 11.62 7.01
N GLY A 104 23.82 11.62 5.80
CA GLY A 104 24.53 11.85 4.53
C GLY A 104 24.88 13.31 4.27
N MET A 105 24.05 14.25 4.74
CA MET A 105 24.29 15.69 4.57
C MET A 105 24.95 16.27 5.83
N ARG A 106 26.26 16.57 5.80
CA ARG A 106 26.92 17.32 6.89
C ARG A 106 26.56 18.80 6.81
N ARG A 107 26.18 19.44 7.95
CA ARG A 107 25.85 20.88 8.08
C ARG A 107 27.02 21.87 7.83
N SER A 108 28.07 21.48 7.08
CA SER A 108 29.19 22.37 6.80
C SER A 108 29.67 22.30 5.35
N SER A 109 29.15 23.22 4.53
CA SER A 109 29.93 23.82 3.45
C SER A 109 29.46 25.27 3.31
N LYS A 110 30.36 26.21 3.58
CA LYS A 110 30.19 27.66 3.35
C LYS A 110 30.15 28.03 1.85
N ARG A 111 29.88 27.07 0.97
CA ARG A 111 29.59 27.29 -0.45
C ARG A 111 28.24 26.66 -0.74
N ARG A 112 27.18 27.46 -0.66
CA ARG A 112 25.98 27.19 -1.43
C ARG A 112 26.39 27.39 -2.90
N ALA A 113 26.52 26.31 -3.65
CA ALA A 113 26.31 26.40 -5.09
C ALA A 113 24.90 26.99 -5.30
N PRO A 114 24.67 27.78 -6.37
CA PRO A 114 23.32 28.25 -6.68
C PRO A 114 22.37 27.04 -6.74
N ALA A 115 21.18 27.18 -6.15
CA ALA A 115 20.21 26.10 -5.98
C ALA A 115 19.70 25.50 -7.31
N ASP A 116 20.00 26.14 -8.44
CA ASP A 116 19.59 25.72 -9.79
C ASP A 116 20.52 24.68 -10.44
N GLU A 117 21.62 24.24 -9.78
CA GLU A 117 22.65 23.40 -10.42
C GLU A 117 22.88 22.00 -9.79
N GLU A 118 22.21 21.64 -8.69
CA GLU A 118 22.47 20.36 -8.01
C GLU A 118 21.18 19.55 -7.82
N THR A 119 21.00 18.54 -8.68
CA THR A 119 19.91 17.55 -8.58
C THR A 119 20.25 16.46 -7.57
N LEU A 120 19.22 15.96 -6.87
CA LEU A 120 19.31 14.84 -5.95
C LEU A 120 18.88 13.51 -6.61
N ILE A 121 18.42 13.52 -7.84
CA ILE A 121 18.15 12.29 -8.61
C ILE A 121 19.44 11.87 -9.32
N ASP A 122 19.84 10.61 -9.15
CA ASP A 122 21.09 10.10 -9.73
C ASP A 122 20.87 9.40 -11.08
N ALA A 123 19.68 8.82 -11.31
CA ALA A 123 19.29 8.25 -12.58
C ALA A 123 17.77 8.20 -12.73
N VAL A 124 17.29 8.19 -13.97
CA VAL A 124 15.91 7.87 -14.31
C VAL A 124 15.88 6.54 -15.07
N ALA A 125 14.98 5.63 -14.71
CA ALA A 125 14.72 4.40 -15.44
C ALA A 125 13.31 4.41 -16.03
N ILE A 126 13.19 4.19 -17.34
CA ILE A 126 11.91 4.18 -18.07
C ILE A 126 11.65 2.81 -18.66
N SER A 127 10.56 2.19 -18.24
CA SER A 127 10.21 0.82 -18.61
C SER A 127 9.56 0.74 -20.00
N HIS A 128 8.76 1.73 -20.39
CA HIS A 128 8.01 1.76 -21.66
C HIS A 128 7.87 3.18 -22.19
N GLU A 129 7.63 3.33 -23.50
CA GLU A 129 7.43 4.62 -24.18
C GLU A 129 6.04 5.25 -24.00
N PHE A 130 5.10 4.52 -23.38
CA PHE A 130 3.73 5.00 -23.17
C PHE A 130 3.71 6.12 -22.12
N THR A 131 2.75 7.03 -22.24
CA THR A 131 2.79 8.29 -21.48
C THR A 131 2.53 8.15 -19.98
N ASP A 132 1.99 7.02 -19.53
CA ASP A 132 1.86 6.64 -18.12
C ASP A 132 3.14 6.02 -17.52
N HIS A 133 4.20 5.90 -18.32
CA HIS A 133 5.55 5.53 -17.89
C HIS A 133 6.58 6.61 -18.27
N CYS A 134 6.47 7.12 -19.49
CA CYS A 134 7.35 8.09 -20.13
C CYS A 134 6.67 9.46 -20.25
N HIS A 135 6.13 9.96 -19.13
CA HIS A 135 5.37 11.21 -19.12
C HIS A 135 6.26 12.43 -19.41
N LYS A 136 6.05 13.07 -20.54
CA LYS A 136 6.94 14.12 -21.05
C LYS A 136 7.02 15.32 -20.11
N GLU A 137 5.88 15.83 -19.66
CA GLU A 137 5.80 17.02 -18.83
C GLU A 137 6.57 16.82 -17.51
N THR A 138 6.40 15.67 -16.86
CA THR A 138 7.14 15.33 -15.64
C THR A 138 8.63 15.11 -15.91
N LEU A 139 8.98 14.42 -16.99
CA LEU A 139 10.39 14.16 -17.33
C LEU A 139 11.16 15.44 -17.69
N LEU A 140 10.51 16.44 -18.27
CA LEU A 140 11.15 17.72 -18.58
C LEU A 140 11.46 18.57 -17.33
N GLU A 141 10.87 18.26 -16.17
CA GLU A 141 11.26 18.86 -14.89
C GLU A 141 12.57 18.28 -14.34
N VAL A 142 12.94 17.06 -14.74
CA VAL A 142 14.19 16.41 -14.28
C VAL A 142 15.39 17.18 -14.80
N HIS A 143 16.42 17.36 -13.97
CA HIS A 143 17.63 18.08 -14.37
C HIS A 143 18.32 17.39 -15.57
N ARG A 144 18.76 18.18 -16.56
CA ARG A 144 19.26 17.69 -17.86
C ARG A 144 20.52 16.79 -17.80
N ASP A 145 21.27 16.88 -16.70
CA ASP A 145 22.48 16.08 -16.49
C ASP A 145 22.19 14.72 -15.84
N VAL A 146 20.96 14.46 -15.40
CA VAL A 146 20.55 13.14 -14.91
C VAL A 146 20.54 12.16 -16.09
N PRO A 147 21.26 11.03 -16.01
CA PRO A 147 21.24 10.02 -17.06
C PRO A 147 19.91 9.27 -17.05
N VAL A 148 19.34 9.08 -18.24
CA VAL A 148 18.12 8.31 -18.45
C VAL A 148 18.47 6.96 -19.06
N PHE A 149 17.96 5.88 -18.45
CA PHE A 149 18.04 4.51 -18.94
C PHE A 149 16.66 4.07 -19.35
N ALA A 150 16.47 3.75 -20.64
CA ALA A 150 15.13 3.50 -21.18
C ALA A 150 15.14 2.38 -22.21
N THR A 151 13.98 1.79 -22.50
CA THR A 151 13.85 0.88 -23.66
C THR A 151 14.18 1.60 -24.97
N ALA A 152 14.40 0.85 -26.04
CA ALA A 152 14.85 1.43 -27.32
C ALA A 152 13.89 2.50 -27.85
N GLU A 153 12.57 2.28 -27.78
CA GLU A 153 11.58 3.26 -28.27
C GLU A 153 11.44 4.46 -27.32
N ALA A 154 11.42 4.22 -26.00
CA ALA A 154 11.41 5.31 -25.01
C ALA A 154 12.67 6.17 -25.12
N ALA A 155 13.86 5.56 -25.30
CA ALA A 155 15.11 6.27 -25.49
C ALA A 155 15.09 7.17 -26.72
N LYS A 156 14.57 6.68 -27.86
CA LYS A 156 14.39 7.49 -29.09
C LYS A 156 13.43 8.66 -28.84
N LEU A 157 12.31 8.40 -28.19
CA LEU A 157 11.29 9.41 -27.87
C LEU A 157 11.87 10.50 -26.96
N ILE A 158 12.50 10.12 -25.84
CA ILE A 158 13.10 11.04 -24.87
C ILE A 158 14.23 11.86 -25.53
N SER A 159 15.07 11.22 -26.34
CA SER A 159 16.13 11.91 -27.07
C SER A 159 15.59 12.98 -28.03
N SER A 160 14.42 12.75 -28.64
CA SER A 160 13.78 13.73 -29.53
C SER A 160 13.40 15.03 -28.82
N TRP A 161 13.24 15.01 -27.49
CA TRP A 161 12.90 16.19 -26.71
C TRP A 161 14.10 17.13 -26.51
N SER A 162 15.33 16.68 -26.82
CA SER A 162 16.57 17.48 -26.72
C SER A 162 16.80 18.11 -25.35
N HIS A 163 16.35 17.43 -24.29
CA HIS A 163 16.47 17.89 -22.89
C HIS A 163 17.67 17.26 -22.19
N PHE A 164 17.71 15.94 -22.11
CA PHE A 164 18.76 15.19 -21.42
C PHE A 164 20.05 15.09 -22.23
N ARG A 165 21.20 15.14 -21.54
CA ARG A 165 22.51 14.95 -22.19
C ARG A 165 22.88 13.49 -22.43
N SER A 166 22.32 12.59 -21.63
CA SER A 166 22.63 11.17 -21.66
C SER A 166 21.35 10.37 -21.61
N VAL A 167 21.01 9.71 -22.71
CA VAL A 167 19.91 8.74 -22.80
C VAL A 167 20.50 7.44 -23.32
N THR A 168 20.46 6.39 -22.51
CA THR A 168 21.07 5.09 -22.79
C THR A 168 19.99 4.04 -22.92
N THR A 169 20.04 3.23 -23.98
CA THR A 169 19.13 2.10 -24.12
C THR A 169 19.51 1.00 -23.12
N THR A 170 18.54 0.50 -22.36
CA THR A 170 18.76 -0.60 -21.41
C THR A 170 19.12 -1.89 -22.17
N PRO A 171 20.23 -2.56 -21.80
CA PRO A 171 20.61 -3.84 -22.40
C PRO A 171 19.65 -4.94 -21.95
N THR A 172 19.48 -5.96 -22.79
CA THR A 172 18.66 -7.13 -22.45
C THR A 172 19.51 -8.11 -21.66
N PHE A 173 19.01 -8.56 -20.52
CA PHE A 173 19.65 -9.58 -19.69
C PHE A 173 19.24 -10.96 -20.18
N GLU A 174 20.20 -11.72 -20.70
CA GLU A 174 20.00 -13.03 -21.31
C GLU A 174 20.52 -14.15 -20.39
N ASP A 175 20.25 -15.42 -20.76
CA ASP A 175 20.88 -16.56 -20.08
C ASP A 175 22.41 -16.40 -20.09
N ASP A 176 23.08 -16.84 -19.02
CA ASP A 176 24.54 -16.77 -18.82
C ASP A 176 25.16 -15.34 -18.80
N THR A 177 24.34 -14.29 -18.70
CA THR A 177 24.82 -12.90 -18.60
C THR A 177 25.31 -12.58 -17.17
N ASP A 178 26.55 -12.10 -17.02
CA ASP A 178 26.99 -11.48 -15.75
C ASP A 178 26.38 -10.07 -15.67
N TRP A 179 25.74 -9.75 -14.54
CA TRP A 179 25.10 -8.44 -14.34
C TRP A 179 26.09 -7.27 -14.41
N HIS A 180 27.39 -7.50 -14.17
CA HIS A 180 28.42 -6.48 -14.35
C HIS A 180 28.59 -6.07 -15.82
N ASP A 181 28.40 -7.01 -16.76
CA ASP A 181 28.57 -6.75 -18.20
C ASP A 181 27.49 -5.80 -18.75
N VAL A 182 26.37 -5.71 -18.04
CA VAL A 182 25.25 -4.81 -18.36
C VAL A 182 25.21 -3.55 -17.48
N SER A 183 26.22 -3.32 -16.65
CA SER A 183 26.42 -2.05 -15.93
C SER A 183 27.01 -1.00 -16.87
N LEU A 184 26.14 -0.23 -17.53
CA LEU A 184 26.55 0.77 -18.51
C LEU A 184 26.87 2.12 -17.86
N SER A 185 27.96 2.76 -18.30
CA SER A 185 28.27 4.15 -17.97
C SER A 185 27.08 5.08 -18.32
N PRO A 186 26.75 6.08 -17.48
CA PRO A 186 27.50 6.55 -16.30
C PRO A 186 27.12 5.89 -14.97
N LEU A 187 26.44 4.75 -14.95
CA LEU A 187 26.16 4.04 -13.69
C LEU A 187 27.47 3.66 -12.99
N PRO A 188 27.48 3.68 -11.64
CA PRO A 188 28.61 3.16 -10.91
C PRO A 188 28.68 1.64 -11.09
N SER A 189 29.89 1.07 -11.08
CA SER A 189 30.14 -0.35 -11.39
C SER A 189 29.50 -1.36 -10.42
N TRP A 190 28.88 -0.90 -9.33
CA TRP A 190 28.16 -1.73 -8.37
C TRP A 190 26.65 -1.78 -8.63
N LEU A 191 26.16 -1.12 -9.69
CA LEU A 191 24.75 -0.98 -10.06
C LEU A 191 24.58 -1.22 -11.57
N SER A 192 23.57 -1.99 -11.96
CA SER A 192 23.11 -2.07 -13.34
C SER A 192 21.61 -1.76 -13.46
N ILE A 193 21.22 -1.21 -14.60
CA ILE A 193 19.82 -1.06 -15.02
C ILE A 193 19.72 -1.72 -16.40
N SER A 194 19.10 -2.89 -16.44
CA SER A 194 18.91 -3.70 -17.63
C SER A 194 17.42 -4.06 -17.79
N ARG A 195 17.09 -4.89 -18.77
CA ARG A 195 15.71 -5.33 -19.00
C ARG A 195 15.61 -6.83 -19.28
N LEU A 196 14.45 -7.40 -18.98
CA LEU A 196 14.07 -8.75 -19.42
C LEU A 196 12.99 -8.66 -20.51
N THR A 197 13.02 -9.58 -21.46
CA THR A 197 12.09 -9.60 -22.59
C THR A 197 11.59 -11.00 -22.89
N ALA A 198 10.39 -11.12 -23.42
CA ALA A 198 9.86 -12.38 -23.92
C ALA A 198 9.94 -12.48 -25.45
N ALA A 199 10.45 -13.60 -25.97
CA ALA A 199 10.67 -13.80 -27.41
C ALA A 199 9.39 -13.75 -28.27
N LYS A 200 8.20 -13.96 -27.67
CA LYS A 200 6.90 -13.98 -28.36
C LYS A 200 6.07 -12.71 -28.15
N ASP A 201 6.67 -11.67 -27.58
CA ASP A 201 5.98 -10.43 -27.23
C ASP A 201 6.32 -9.34 -28.25
N ALA A 202 5.56 -9.32 -29.35
CA ALA A 202 5.70 -8.29 -30.37
C ALA A 202 5.46 -6.91 -29.75
N LEU A 203 6.39 -5.97 -29.95
CA LEU A 203 6.44 -4.63 -29.36
C LEU A 203 6.93 -4.53 -27.91
N TYR A 204 7.39 -5.63 -27.28
CA TYR A 204 7.94 -5.62 -25.91
C TYR A 204 7.00 -5.03 -24.85
N TYR A 205 5.69 -5.21 -25.04
CA TYR A 205 4.65 -4.73 -24.14
C TYR A 205 4.75 -5.36 -22.73
N HIS A 206 5.17 -6.63 -22.67
CA HIS A 206 5.39 -7.43 -21.48
C HIS A 206 6.90 -7.60 -21.20
N SER A 207 7.57 -6.48 -20.92
CA SER A 207 8.98 -6.46 -20.53
C SER A 207 9.16 -6.05 -19.07
N ALA A 208 10.35 -6.29 -18.52
CA ALA A 208 10.69 -5.94 -17.14
C ALA A 208 11.91 -5.04 -17.08
N LEU A 209 11.94 -4.08 -16.16
CA LEU A 209 13.21 -3.50 -15.70
C LEU A 209 13.84 -4.42 -14.66
N LEU A 210 15.15 -4.63 -14.80
CA LEU A 210 15.99 -5.37 -13.85
C LEU A 210 17.04 -4.42 -13.30
N ILE A 211 16.93 -4.08 -12.02
CA ILE A 211 17.89 -3.25 -11.31
C ILE A 211 18.70 -4.15 -10.38
N THR A 212 19.96 -4.40 -10.73
CA THR A 212 20.86 -5.22 -9.90
C THR A 212 21.91 -4.37 -9.19
N PHE A 213 22.24 -4.72 -7.96
CA PHE A 213 23.20 -3.96 -7.17
C PHE A 213 23.91 -4.82 -6.12
N ALA A 214 25.17 -4.49 -5.87
CA ALA A 214 25.95 -5.10 -4.80
C ALA A 214 25.77 -4.31 -3.49
N THR A 215 25.18 -4.91 -2.45
CA THR A 215 25.08 -4.32 -1.11
C THR A 215 26.23 -4.75 -0.20
N HIS A 216 26.41 -4.02 0.91
CA HIS A 216 27.53 -4.13 1.83
C HIS A 216 27.84 -5.53 2.45
N PRO A 217 26.93 -6.53 2.49
CA PRO A 217 27.31 -7.91 2.82
C PRO A 217 28.12 -8.63 1.73
N PHE A 218 28.19 -8.08 0.50
CA PHE A 218 28.73 -8.75 -0.69
C PHE A 218 29.92 -8.05 -1.34
N LEU A 219 30.38 -6.91 -0.81
CA LEU A 219 31.51 -6.18 -1.37
C LEU A 219 32.84 -6.67 -0.78
N SER A 220 33.71 -7.22 -1.63
CA SER A 220 35.09 -7.52 -1.26
C SER A 220 35.85 -6.25 -0.87
N THR A 221 36.64 -6.33 0.20
CA THR A 221 37.44 -5.18 0.71
C THR A 221 38.72 -4.91 -0.09
N THR A 222 38.96 -5.59 -1.22
CA THR A 222 40.20 -5.45 -2.00
C THR A 222 39.93 -4.97 -3.44
N PRO A 223 40.61 -3.90 -3.91
CA PRO A 223 40.50 -3.49 -5.31
C PRO A 223 41.15 -4.52 -6.23
N ARG A 224 40.39 -5.04 -7.20
CA ARG A 224 40.90 -5.92 -8.26
C ARG A 224 41.81 -5.11 -9.19
N LYS A 225 43.08 -5.49 -9.32
CA LYS A 225 43.96 -4.95 -10.38
C LYS A 225 43.41 -5.38 -11.76
N PRO A 226 43.43 -4.50 -12.78
CA PRO A 226 43.06 -4.91 -14.13
C PRO A 226 43.99 -6.04 -14.58
N ARG A 227 43.41 -7.10 -15.14
CA ARG A 227 44.18 -8.21 -15.74
C ARG A 227 44.96 -7.66 -16.94
N SER A 228 46.20 -7.26 -16.71
CA SER A 228 47.16 -7.06 -17.80
C SER A 228 47.57 -8.42 -18.33
N SER A 229 47.22 -8.72 -19.58
CA SER A 229 47.86 -9.78 -20.35
C SER A 229 49.33 -9.43 -20.52
N LEU A 230 50.20 -10.00 -19.68
CA LEU A 230 51.63 -10.27 -19.91
C LEU A 230 52.29 -10.64 -18.56
N SER A 231 52.53 -11.93 -18.33
CA SER A 231 53.61 -12.35 -17.44
C SER A 231 54.33 -13.54 -18.07
N ILE A 232 55.51 -13.23 -18.60
CA ILE A 232 56.63 -14.15 -18.76
C ILE A 232 57.20 -14.35 -17.35
N ASN A 233 57.40 -15.62 -16.96
CA ASN A 233 57.88 -16.13 -15.66
C ASN A 233 56.78 -16.21 -14.58
N GLY A 234 56.47 -17.33 -13.91
CA GLY A 234 57.11 -18.64 -13.91
C GLY A 234 57.57 -19.06 -12.52
N ASP A 235 56.71 -19.00 -11.49
CA ASP A 235 57.05 -19.46 -10.15
C ASP A 235 55.76 -19.80 -9.39
N GLY A 236 55.54 -21.10 -9.20
CA GLY A 236 54.36 -21.62 -8.51
C GLY A 236 54.47 -21.52 -6.99
N LEU A 237 53.33 -21.23 -6.38
CA LEU A 237 52.90 -21.70 -5.06
C LEU A 237 51.38 -21.58 -5.04
N GLU A 238 50.74 -22.56 -5.67
CA GLU A 238 49.32 -22.85 -5.50
C GLU A 238 49.12 -23.45 -4.11
N GLU A 239 48.77 -22.61 -3.14
CA GLU A 239 48.10 -23.05 -1.90
C GLU A 239 46.75 -22.33 -1.79
N SER A 240 45.74 -22.97 -2.38
CA SER A 240 44.53 -23.41 -1.66
C SER A 240 43.92 -22.44 -0.64
N PHE A 241 43.38 -21.32 -1.09
CA PHE A 241 42.22 -20.71 -0.45
C PHE A 241 41.16 -20.38 -1.51
N SER A 242 40.33 -21.37 -1.83
CA SER A 242 39.05 -21.12 -2.48
C SER A 242 38.13 -20.39 -1.49
N SER A 243 38.16 -19.06 -1.48
CA SER A 243 37.05 -18.29 -0.91
C SER A 243 35.91 -18.31 -1.93
N SER A 244 35.04 -19.32 -1.81
CA SER A 244 33.84 -19.54 -2.60
C SER A 244 32.70 -18.54 -2.30
N ASN A 245 32.99 -17.25 -2.16
CA ASN A 245 32.00 -16.17 -2.00
C ASN A 245 32.09 -15.19 -3.18
N GLY A 246 31.89 -15.68 -4.40
CA GLY A 246 31.83 -14.84 -5.61
C GLY A 246 30.56 -13.99 -5.64
N GLU A 247 30.67 -12.77 -5.11
CA GLU A 247 29.81 -11.57 -5.21
C GLU A 247 28.39 -11.75 -5.77
N ALA A 248 27.53 -12.50 -5.06
CA ALA A 248 26.08 -12.47 -5.29
C ALA A 248 25.54 -11.03 -5.19
N ALA A 249 24.60 -10.67 -6.06
CA ALA A 249 23.98 -9.33 -6.08
C ALA A 249 22.50 -9.39 -5.65
N GLU A 250 21.98 -8.28 -5.16
CA GLU A 250 20.55 -8.12 -4.93
C GLU A 250 19.88 -7.54 -6.20
N ALA A 251 18.63 -7.89 -6.44
CA ALA A 251 17.87 -7.42 -7.60
C ALA A 251 16.49 -6.89 -7.21
N VAL A 252 16.05 -5.83 -7.89
CA VAL A 252 14.66 -5.38 -7.94
C VAL A 252 14.15 -5.59 -9.37
N ILE A 253 13.03 -6.28 -9.51
CA ILE A 253 12.40 -6.58 -10.79
C ILE A 253 11.08 -5.84 -10.86
N TYR A 254 10.90 -5.01 -11.88
CA TYR A 254 9.70 -4.18 -12.07
C TYR A 254 9.00 -4.54 -13.38
N THR A 255 7.71 -4.90 -13.28
CA THR A 255 6.92 -5.48 -14.37
C THR A 255 5.51 -4.87 -14.42
N PRO A 256 5.35 -3.61 -14.87
CA PRO A 256 4.07 -2.90 -14.79
C PRO A 256 2.94 -3.57 -15.60
N HIS A 257 3.26 -4.12 -16.77
CA HIS A 257 2.33 -4.91 -17.59
C HIS A 257 2.45 -6.42 -17.33
N GLY A 258 3.40 -6.80 -16.47
CA GLY A 258 3.84 -8.18 -16.33
C GLY A 258 4.83 -8.60 -17.41
N ILE A 259 5.56 -9.67 -17.13
CA ILE A 259 6.37 -10.42 -18.09
C ILE A 259 5.97 -11.89 -17.99
N PRO A 260 5.83 -12.65 -19.10
CA PRO A 260 5.55 -14.08 -19.01
C PRO A 260 6.57 -14.75 -18.09
N HIS A 261 6.10 -15.48 -17.09
CA HIS A 261 6.98 -16.09 -16.08
C HIS A 261 8.10 -16.95 -16.69
N THR A 262 7.86 -17.58 -17.84
CA THR A 262 8.87 -18.35 -18.58
C THR A 262 10.04 -17.52 -19.11
N ALA A 263 9.90 -16.21 -19.24
CA ALA A 263 10.98 -15.29 -19.62
C ALA A 263 11.84 -14.83 -18.43
N LEU A 264 11.53 -15.28 -17.21
CA LEU A 264 12.32 -14.99 -16.00
C LEU A 264 13.41 -16.02 -15.73
N THR A 265 13.54 -17.06 -16.58
CA THR A 265 14.58 -18.08 -16.42
C THR A 265 16.02 -17.55 -16.39
N PRO A 266 16.39 -16.46 -17.09
CA PRO A 266 17.75 -15.90 -16.97
C PRO A 266 18.10 -15.52 -15.53
N ILE A 267 17.14 -15.05 -14.74
CA ILE A 267 17.37 -14.64 -13.35
C ILE A 267 17.69 -15.84 -12.47
N ALA A 268 16.92 -16.92 -12.62
CA ALA A 268 17.10 -18.13 -11.83
C ALA A 268 18.41 -18.88 -12.14
N LYS A 269 19.01 -18.61 -13.30
CA LYS A 269 20.27 -19.21 -13.78
C LYS A 269 21.48 -18.27 -13.71
N ALA A 270 21.29 -17.03 -13.27
CA ALA A 270 22.34 -16.02 -13.32
C ALA A 270 23.55 -16.43 -12.48
N GLU A 271 24.74 -16.24 -13.06
CA GLU A 271 26.02 -16.36 -12.38
C GLU A 271 26.81 -15.06 -12.56
N PRO A 272 27.13 -14.31 -11.48
CA PRO A 272 26.84 -14.58 -10.06
C PRO A 272 25.34 -14.59 -9.72
N GLU A 273 24.98 -15.29 -8.65
CA GLU A 273 23.59 -15.44 -8.18
C GLU A 273 22.92 -14.07 -7.96
N LEU A 274 21.72 -13.89 -8.53
CA LEU A 274 20.86 -12.73 -8.29
C LEU A 274 19.80 -13.04 -7.22
N LYS A 275 19.94 -12.45 -6.05
CA LYS A 275 18.97 -12.53 -4.96
C LYS A 275 17.88 -11.48 -5.16
N VAL A 276 16.72 -11.92 -5.60
CA VAL A 276 15.60 -11.00 -5.85
C VAL A 276 15.06 -10.47 -4.52
N LEU A 277 15.33 -9.20 -4.24
CA LEU A 277 14.87 -8.53 -3.03
C LEU A 277 13.38 -8.19 -3.17
N ALA A 278 13.00 -7.56 -4.27
CA ALA A 278 11.62 -7.13 -4.49
C ALA A 278 11.18 -7.42 -5.94
N PHE A 279 9.96 -7.93 -6.06
CA PHE A 279 9.24 -8.14 -7.30
C PHE A 279 8.03 -7.21 -7.33
N LEU A 280 8.06 -6.22 -8.21
CA LEU A 280 7.00 -5.24 -8.38
C LEU A 280 6.14 -5.68 -9.56
N HIS A 281 4.94 -6.17 -9.27
CA HIS A 281 4.03 -6.77 -10.24
C HIS A 281 2.58 -6.59 -9.84
N GLY A 282 1.76 -6.13 -10.79
CA GLY A 282 0.33 -5.92 -10.57
C GLY A 282 -0.45 -7.21 -10.40
N LEU A 283 -1.52 -7.15 -9.61
CA LEU A 283 -2.47 -8.22 -9.43
C LEU A 283 -3.54 -8.22 -10.53
N HIS A 284 -3.89 -7.06 -11.06
CA HIS A 284 -5.00 -6.91 -12.00
C HIS A 284 -4.61 -7.42 -13.38
N ALA A 285 -5.42 -8.33 -13.92
CA ALA A 285 -5.33 -8.73 -15.31
C ALA A 285 -6.18 -7.80 -16.16
N VAL A 286 -5.59 -7.13 -17.14
CA VAL A 286 -6.28 -6.17 -18.00
C VAL A 286 -6.14 -6.60 -19.44
N SER A 287 -7.23 -6.64 -20.20
CA SER A 287 -7.22 -6.97 -21.63
C SER A 287 -8.09 -6.03 -22.45
N ILE A 288 -7.74 -5.83 -23.71
CA ILE A 288 -8.62 -5.21 -24.71
C ILE A 288 -9.33 -6.35 -25.43
N SER A 289 -10.59 -6.57 -25.09
CA SER A 289 -11.38 -7.73 -25.57
C SER A 289 -10.64 -9.06 -25.36
N SER A 290 -10.82 -10.05 -26.26
CA SER A 290 -10.04 -11.29 -26.28
C SER A 290 -8.77 -11.21 -27.14
N ALA A 291 -8.52 -10.04 -27.75
CA ALA A 291 -7.48 -9.88 -28.78
C ALA A 291 -6.10 -9.55 -28.21
N GLN A 292 -6.04 -8.79 -27.11
CA GLN A 292 -4.77 -8.32 -26.55
C GLN A 292 -4.83 -8.28 -25.02
N GLN A 293 -3.93 -9.02 -24.38
CA GLN A 293 -3.65 -8.88 -22.96
C GLN A 293 -2.74 -7.66 -22.76
N LEU A 294 -3.12 -6.80 -21.82
CA LEU A 294 -2.32 -5.66 -21.40
C LEU A 294 -1.54 -6.00 -20.12
N ASN A 295 -2.23 -6.26 -19.01
CA ASN A 295 -1.56 -6.63 -17.76
C ASN A 295 -1.73 -8.13 -17.52
N LEU A 296 -0.65 -8.88 -17.28
CA LEU A 296 -0.72 -10.34 -17.07
C LEU A 296 -1.38 -10.74 -15.74
N GLY A 297 -1.31 -9.88 -14.72
CA GLY A 297 -1.99 -10.04 -13.43
C GLY A 297 -1.50 -11.21 -12.55
N ALA A 298 -2.22 -11.41 -11.45
CA ALA A 298 -1.79 -12.21 -10.30
C ALA A 298 -1.47 -13.68 -10.63
N LYS A 299 -2.19 -14.31 -11.58
CA LYS A 299 -1.91 -15.70 -12.00
C LYS A 299 -0.50 -15.85 -12.54
N ASN A 300 -0.10 -14.96 -13.45
CA ASN A 300 1.27 -14.95 -13.94
C ASN A 300 2.24 -14.53 -12.83
N GLY A 301 1.85 -13.57 -11.98
CA GLY A 301 2.62 -13.15 -10.81
C GLY A 301 2.99 -14.30 -9.87
N ILE A 302 2.07 -15.22 -9.58
CA ILE A 302 2.35 -16.40 -8.74
C ILE A 302 3.40 -17.31 -9.39
N LEU A 303 3.25 -17.59 -10.69
CA LEU A 303 4.22 -18.43 -11.42
C LEU A 303 5.58 -17.75 -11.52
N ALA A 304 5.61 -16.43 -11.71
CA ALA A 304 6.81 -15.62 -11.70
C ALA A 304 7.49 -15.66 -10.33
N GLN A 305 6.72 -15.48 -9.24
CA GLN A 305 7.22 -15.51 -7.88
C GLN A 305 7.81 -16.88 -7.52
N LYS A 306 7.26 -18.00 -8.03
CA LYS A 306 7.85 -19.34 -7.87
C LYS A 306 9.27 -19.43 -8.46
N ILE A 307 9.51 -18.74 -9.57
CA ILE A 307 10.83 -18.70 -10.24
C ILE A 307 11.77 -17.73 -9.51
N LEU A 308 11.29 -16.53 -9.21
CA LEU A 308 12.12 -15.45 -8.66
C LEU A 308 12.45 -15.61 -7.18
N ARG A 309 11.55 -16.26 -6.42
CA ARG A 309 11.64 -16.40 -4.96
C ARG A 309 11.93 -15.06 -4.26
N ALA A 310 11.28 -14.00 -4.73
CA ALA A 310 11.53 -12.66 -4.23
C ALA A 310 11.13 -12.53 -2.76
N LYS A 311 11.90 -11.79 -1.97
CA LYS A 311 11.58 -11.57 -0.54
C LYS A 311 10.32 -10.72 -0.34
N TYR A 312 10.10 -9.76 -1.24
CA TYR A 312 8.94 -8.88 -1.25
C TYR A 312 8.24 -8.96 -2.60
N TRP A 313 6.90 -9.08 -2.58
CA TRP A 313 6.06 -8.84 -3.75
C TRP A 313 5.23 -7.61 -3.48
N VAL A 314 5.48 -6.54 -4.24
CA VAL A 314 4.78 -5.26 -4.13
C VAL A 314 3.86 -5.08 -5.33
N ALA A 315 2.59 -4.78 -5.10
CA ALA A 315 1.64 -4.48 -6.18
C ALA A 315 2.04 -3.19 -6.91
N THR A 316 1.78 -3.12 -8.22
CA THR A 316 2.05 -1.92 -9.06
C THR A 316 1.13 -1.91 -10.27
N HIS A 317 0.83 -0.72 -10.80
CA HIS A 317 0.05 -0.53 -12.03
C HIS A 317 -1.37 -1.10 -11.95
N ASP A 318 -1.88 -1.23 -10.72
CA ASP A 318 -3.21 -1.74 -10.42
C ASP A 318 -4.26 -0.62 -10.32
N GLU A 319 -3.87 0.66 -10.42
CA GLU A 319 -4.80 1.80 -10.38
C GLU A 319 -5.90 1.65 -11.43
N VAL A 320 -7.14 1.89 -11.01
CA VAL A 320 -8.29 2.03 -11.91
C VAL A 320 -8.38 3.50 -12.33
N LYS A 321 -7.57 3.89 -13.31
CA LYS A 321 -7.49 5.27 -13.84
C LYS A 321 -8.85 5.80 -14.28
N LYS A 322 -9.09 7.11 -14.12
CA LYS A 322 -10.25 7.80 -14.70
C LYS A 322 -9.96 8.03 -16.19
N GLY A 323 -10.84 7.58 -17.08
CA GLY A 323 -10.58 7.68 -18.52
C GLY A 323 -11.81 7.91 -19.39
N GLY A 324 -11.58 8.55 -20.54
CA GLY A 324 -12.56 8.75 -21.60
C GLY A 324 -11.97 8.37 -22.97
N GLY A 325 -12.84 8.08 -23.94
CA GLY A 325 -12.45 7.63 -25.28
C GLY A 325 -13.02 6.25 -25.64
N PHE A 326 -12.89 5.86 -26.91
CA PHE A 326 -13.52 4.66 -27.44
C PHE A 326 -12.98 3.35 -26.84
N ILE A 327 -11.71 3.32 -26.39
CA ILE A 327 -11.08 2.09 -25.90
C ILE A 327 -11.59 1.66 -24.52
N ASN A 328 -12.04 2.60 -23.69
CA ASN A 328 -12.55 2.30 -22.34
C ASN A 328 -13.76 1.34 -22.39
N TRP A 329 -14.55 1.36 -23.46
CA TRP A 329 -15.67 0.43 -23.66
C TRP A 329 -15.26 -1.02 -23.93
N PHE A 330 -14.00 -1.25 -24.34
CA PHE A 330 -13.48 -2.57 -24.70
C PHE A 330 -12.49 -3.14 -23.68
N LEU A 331 -12.10 -2.36 -22.67
CA LEU A 331 -11.25 -2.81 -21.57
C LEU A 331 -12.02 -3.77 -20.67
N LYS A 332 -11.45 -4.96 -20.46
CA LYS A 332 -11.88 -5.91 -19.45
C LYS A 332 -10.80 -5.98 -18.39
N ARG A 333 -11.16 -5.69 -17.14
CA ARG A 333 -10.28 -5.81 -15.99
C ARG A 333 -10.80 -6.90 -15.07
N GLN A 334 -9.93 -7.82 -14.73
CA GLN A 334 -10.14 -8.76 -13.65
C GLN A 334 -9.31 -8.28 -12.45
N VAL A 335 -10.02 -7.82 -11.42
CA VAL A 335 -9.45 -7.42 -10.14
C VAL A 335 -9.19 -8.69 -9.34
N TRP A 336 -8.02 -8.75 -8.71
CA TRP A 336 -7.56 -9.90 -7.95
C TRP A 336 -7.03 -9.45 -6.61
N THR A 337 -7.38 -10.17 -5.55
CA THR A 337 -6.58 -10.16 -4.33
C THR A 337 -5.49 -11.24 -4.42
N LEU A 338 -4.42 -11.13 -3.62
CA LEU A 338 -3.42 -12.20 -3.55
C LEU A 338 -4.05 -13.52 -3.07
N GLU A 339 -4.99 -13.45 -2.12
CA GLU A 339 -5.66 -14.63 -1.57
C GLU A 339 -6.48 -15.36 -2.64
N ASP A 340 -7.23 -14.61 -3.46
CA ASP A 340 -7.99 -15.17 -4.58
C ASP A 340 -7.08 -15.84 -5.60
N ALA A 341 -5.98 -15.18 -5.94
CA ALA A 341 -5.02 -15.70 -6.90
C ALA A 341 -4.37 -17.00 -6.40
N LEU A 342 -3.96 -17.05 -5.13
CA LEU A 342 -3.39 -18.25 -4.52
C LEU A 342 -4.41 -19.38 -4.43
N ARG A 343 -5.67 -19.07 -4.11
CA ARG A 343 -6.76 -20.04 -4.05
C ARG A 343 -7.07 -20.64 -5.42
N GLU A 344 -7.14 -19.82 -6.45
CA GLU A 344 -7.42 -20.31 -7.81
C GLU A 344 -6.25 -21.13 -8.36
N ALA A 345 -5.01 -20.70 -8.13
CA ALA A 345 -3.83 -21.47 -8.49
C ALA A 345 -3.84 -22.88 -7.86
N ARG A 346 -4.27 -23.00 -6.59
CA ARG A 346 -4.47 -24.31 -5.92
C ARG A 346 -5.54 -25.16 -6.61
N SER A 347 -6.68 -24.55 -6.95
CA SER A 347 -7.83 -25.24 -7.55
C SER A 347 -7.53 -25.82 -8.93
N GLU A 348 -6.87 -25.03 -9.80
CA GLU A 348 -6.49 -25.44 -11.16
C GLU A 348 -5.52 -26.63 -11.14
N GLU A 349 -4.62 -26.67 -10.16
CA GLU A 349 -3.57 -27.68 -10.09
C GLU A 349 -4.04 -29.01 -9.47
N THR A 350 -5.00 -28.97 -8.55
CA THR A 350 -5.63 -30.18 -8.00
C THR A 350 -6.75 -30.74 -8.88
N GLY A 351 -7.06 -30.09 -10.02
CA GLY A 351 -8.17 -30.49 -10.89
C GLY A 351 -9.52 -30.50 -10.19
N GLY A 352 -9.71 -29.64 -9.18
CA GLY A 352 -10.92 -29.58 -8.35
C GLY A 352 -11.13 -30.72 -7.34
N TYR A 353 -10.23 -31.70 -7.24
CA TYR A 353 -10.26 -32.74 -6.21
C TYR A 353 -9.23 -32.41 -5.14
N GLY A 354 -9.67 -32.09 -3.92
CA GLY A 354 -8.83 -31.70 -2.77
C GLY A 354 -7.81 -32.77 -2.35
N GLY A 355 -6.79 -32.98 -3.16
CA GLY A 355 -5.54 -33.64 -2.80
C GLY A 355 -4.63 -32.66 -2.05
N SER A 356 -3.54 -33.18 -1.50
CA SER A 356 -2.49 -32.41 -0.83
C SER A 356 -1.75 -31.49 -1.82
N GLY A 357 -2.44 -30.47 -2.32
CA GLY A 357 -1.87 -29.41 -3.14
C GLY A 357 -1.04 -28.47 -2.26
N TRP A 358 -0.03 -27.88 -2.89
CA TRP A 358 0.85 -26.80 -2.43
C TRP A 358 0.48 -26.19 -1.06
N GLY A 359 1.32 -26.48 -0.06
CA GLY A 359 1.18 -25.95 1.29
C GLY A 359 1.31 -24.43 1.31
N THR A 360 0.60 -23.81 2.24
CA THR A 360 0.79 -22.42 2.68
C THR A 360 2.27 -22.07 2.91
N ASP A 361 3.08 -23.09 3.24
CA ASP A 361 4.49 -23.08 3.61
C ASP A 361 5.42 -22.49 2.53
N GLU A 362 5.11 -22.60 1.22
CA GLU A 362 6.05 -22.12 0.17
C GLU A 362 6.11 -20.60 -0.01
N PHE A 363 5.08 -19.88 0.45
CA PHE A 363 5.06 -18.41 0.44
C PHE A 363 5.14 -17.82 1.86
N GLU A 364 5.33 -18.63 2.91
CA GLU A 364 5.44 -18.14 4.28
C GLU A 364 6.54 -17.08 4.46
N ASP A 365 7.62 -17.20 3.70
CA ASP A 365 8.75 -16.26 3.74
C ASP A 365 8.57 -15.02 2.85
N VAL A 366 7.53 -14.98 2.01
CA VAL A 366 7.27 -13.88 1.07
C VAL A 366 6.40 -12.81 1.74
N ARG A 367 6.92 -11.59 1.79
CA ARG A 367 6.18 -10.45 2.32
C ARG A 367 5.44 -9.74 1.20
N PHE A 368 4.16 -10.07 1.04
CA PHE A 368 3.29 -9.35 0.13
C PHE A 368 2.93 -7.96 0.68
N LYS A 369 2.93 -6.96 -0.19
CA LYS A 369 2.55 -5.59 0.12
C LYS A 369 1.68 -5.03 -1.00
N ASP A 370 0.39 -4.88 -0.70
CA ASP A 370 -0.46 -3.97 -1.43
C ASP A 370 -0.24 -2.56 -0.85
N MET A 371 0.07 -1.60 -1.71
CA MET A 371 0.42 -0.24 -1.32
C MET A 371 -0.67 0.67 -1.88
N GLU A 372 -1.81 0.74 -1.19
CA GLU A 372 -2.88 1.68 -1.55
C GLU A 372 -2.42 3.13 -1.37
N ASN A 373 -2.90 4.00 -2.25
CA ASN A 373 -2.64 5.42 -2.17
C ASN A 373 -3.63 6.06 -1.17
N GLY A 374 -3.19 6.27 0.08
CA GLY A 374 -3.83 7.20 1.00
C GLY A 374 -5.14 6.77 1.69
N GLU A 375 -5.54 5.49 1.69
CA GLU A 375 -6.65 5.01 2.55
C GLU A 375 -6.15 4.58 3.94
N ILE A 376 -6.65 5.21 5.00
CA ILE A 376 -6.07 5.07 6.35
C ILE A 376 -6.99 4.26 7.27
N ARG A 377 -7.04 2.95 7.01
CA ARG A 377 -7.41 2.01 8.07
C ARG A 377 -6.27 1.99 9.08
N LEU A 378 -6.55 2.27 10.35
CA LEU A 378 -5.52 2.27 11.39
C LEU A 378 -5.08 0.83 11.70
N THR A 379 -4.03 0.34 11.03
CA THR A 379 -3.52 -1.04 11.17
C THR A 379 -2.09 -1.16 11.74
N ASP A 380 -1.22 -0.17 11.54
CA ASP A 380 0.15 -0.21 12.06
C ASP A 380 0.20 0.15 13.55
N THR A 381 0.43 -0.85 14.40
CA THR A 381 0.55 -0.74 15.86
C THR A 381 1.99 -0.65 16.36
N SER A 382 2.96 -0.46 15.45
CA SER A 382 4.36 -0.32 15.83
C SER A 382 4.59 0.92 16.70
N PRO A 383 5.51 0.86 17.68
CA PRO A 383 5.87 2.04 18.46
C PRO A 383 6.33 3.19 17.54
N GLY A 384 5.66 4.35 17.63
CA GLY A 384 5.93 5.53 16.80
C GLY A 384 5.15 5.62 15.49
N SER A 385 4.31 4.63 15.15
CA SER A 385 3.43 4.67 13.97
C SER A 385 2.49 5.88 14.00
N GLN A 386 2.30 6.53 12.84
CA GLN A 386 1.32 7.60 12.67
C GLN A 386 -0.11 7.13 12.97
N HIS A 387 -0.42 5.84 12.78
CA HIS A 387 -1.72 5.29 13.11
C HIS A 387 -1.95 5.25 14.62
N VAL A 388 -0.91 4.91 15.40
CA VAL A 388 -0.96 4.96 16.86
C VAL A 388 -1.13 6.40 17.34
N GLN A 389 -0.54 7.37 16.64
CA GLN A 389 -0.71 8.79 16.95
C GLN A 389 -2.14 9.26 16.71
N TRP A 390 -2.71 9.03 15.52
CA TRP A 390 -4.09 9.43 15.24
C TRP A 390 -5.07 8.71 16.17
N PHE A 391 -4.81 7.44 16.47
CA PHE A 391 -5.59 6.72 17.48
C PHE A 391 -5.44 7.38 18.86
N HIS A 392 -4.23 7.76 19.27
CA HIS A 392 -3.97 8.45 20.53
C HIS A 392 -4.64 9.82 20.59
N GLU A 393 -4.51 10.66 19.56
CA GLU A 393 -5.19 11.96 19.47
C GLU A 393 -6.68 11.82 19.78
N ASN A 394 -7.33 10.83 19.15
CA ASN A 394 -8.73 10.51 19.40
C ASN A 394 -9.00 9.97 20.81
N TRP A 395 -8.18 9.03 21.28
CA TRP A 395 -8.43 8.29 22.51
C TRP A 395 -7.85 8.95 23.77
N SER A 396 -7.02 9.99 23.65
CA SER A 396 -6.59 10.84 24.76
C SER A 396 -7.51 12.03 24.99
N ASP A 397 -8.35 12.36 24.00
CA ASP A 397 -9.30 13.47 24.12
C ASP A 397 -10.53 13.06 24.96
N ALA A 398 -10.72 13.76 26.07
CA ALA A 398 -11.79 13.47 27.03
C ALA A 398 -13.19 13.79 26.48
N VAL A 399 -13.31 14.71 25.52
CA VAL A 399 -14.58 15.07 24.90
C VAL A 399 -14.96 14.01 23.87
N ALA A 400 -14.04 13.63 22.99
CA ALA A 400 -14.24 12.62 21.96
C ALA A 400 -14.55 11.26 22.58
N THR A 401 -13.85 10.88 23.65
CA THR A 401 -14.06 9.62 24.37
C THR A 401 -15.09 9.70 25.49
N GLY A 402 -15.73 10.84 25.71
CA GLY A 402 -16.64 11.06 26.85
C GLY A 402 -17.83 10.09 26.89
N TRP A 403 -18.22 9.53 25.75
CA TRP A 403 -19.29 8.53 25.64
C TRP A 403 -18.79 7.08 25.52
N SER A 404 -17.50 6.84 25.73
CA SER A 404 -16.89 5.51 25.76
C SER A 404 -16.84 4.97 27.20
N LEU A 405 -17.14 3.67 27.37
CA LEU A 405 -16.97 2.98 28.66
C LEU A 405 -15.50 2.85 29.09
N HIS A 406 -14.58 2.85 28.13
CA HIS A 406 -13.14 2.82 28.41
C HIS A 406 -12.65 4.19 28.92
N GLY A 407 -13.25 5.28 28.43
CA GLY A 407 -12.78 6.64 28.67
C GLY A 407 -11.44 6.93 27.98
N ALA A 408 -10.86 8.09 28.34
CA ALA A 408 -9.62 8.58 27.74
C ALA A 408 -8.38 7.82 28.25
N THR A 409 -7.55 7.38 27.30
CA THR A 409 -6.19 6.89 27.55
C THR A 409 -5.27 8.06 27.94
N LYS A 410 -4.23 7.80 28.74
CA LYS A 410 -3.38 8.83 29.33
C LYS A 410 -1.99 8.93 28.69
N SER A 411 -1.63 7.98 27.83
CA SER A 411 -0.33 7.95 27.17
C SER A 411 -0.40 7.26 25.81
N LEU A 412 0.56 7.55 24.93
CA LEU A 412 0.69 6.93 23.62
C LEU A 412 0.78 5.40 23.72
N GLU A 413 1.51 4.89 24.72
CA GLU A 413 1.64 3.44 24.94
C GLU A 413 0.32 2.81 25.40
N GLU A 414 -0.44 3.49 26.26
CA GLU A 414 -1.78 3.02 26.66
C GLU A 414 -2.73 3.00 25.46
N SER A 415 -2.70 4.03 24.61
CA SER A 415 -3.45 4.06 23.36
C SER A 415 -3.02 2.97 22.39
N ARG A 416 -1.72 2.67 22.31
CA ARG A 416 -1.19 1.59 21.46
C ARG A 416 -1.68 0.23 21.93
N VAL A 417 -1.61 -0.05 23.24
CA VAL A 417 -2.15 -1.29 23.83
C VAL A 417 -3.65 -1.40 23.56
N TRP A 418 -4.38 -0.29 23.71
CA TRP A 418 -5.82 -0.24 23.45
C TRP A 418 -6.18 -0.42 21.97
N MET A 419 -5.34 0.08 21.06
CA MET A 419 -5.45 -0.11 19.62
C MET A 419 -5.21 -1.58 19.24
N VAL A 420 -4.21 -2.23 19.84
CA VAL A 420 -3.95 -3.67 19.66
C VAL A 420 -5.14 -4.50 20.13
N GLU A 421 -5.70 -4.20 21.32
CA GLU A 421 -6.91 -4.90 21.80
C GLU A 421 -8.08 -4.70 20.82
N HIS A 422 -8.25 -3.49 20.28
CA HIS A 422 -9.27 -3.22 19.27
C HIS A 422 -9.16 -4.10 18.03
N MET A 423 -7.94 -4.33 17.55
CA MET A 423 -7.69 -5.15 16.36
C MET A 423 -7.81 -6.65 16.67
N GLU A 424 -7.15 -7.12 17.72
CA GLU A 424 -7.03 -8.56 18.01
C GLU A 424 -8.32 -9.15 18.60
N LYS A 425 -8.94 -8.44 19.54
CA LYS A 425 -10.10 -8.97 20.29
C LYS A 425 -11.42 -8.74 19.57
N TYR A 426 -11.56 -7.59 18.93
CA TYR A 426 -12.86 -7.16 18.41
C TYR A 426 -12.94 -7.07 16.89
N ASP A 427 -11.89 -7.47 16.15
CA ASP A 427 -11.79 -7.29 14.68
C ASP A 427 -12.34 -5.92 14.26
N ASN A 428 -11.81 -4.88 14.92
CA ASN A 428 -12.32 -3.53 14.74
C ASN A 428 -11.73 -2.90 13.48
N TRP A 429 -12.61 -2.38 12.64
CA TRP A 429 -12.21 -1.55 11.52
C TRP A 429 -12.29 -0.10 11.97
N PHE A 430 -11.14 0.53 12.21
CA PHE A 430 -11.05 1.86 12.78
C PHE A 430 -10.39 2.83 11.78
N TYR A 431 -11.02 3.98 11.60
CA TYR A 431 -10.59 5.01 10.66
C TYR A 431 -10.58 6.38 11.35
N SER A 432 -9.56 7.17 11.01
CA SER A 432 -9.52 8.60 11.34
C SER A 432 -10.25 9.43 10.29
N VAL A 433 -10.92 10.49 10.73
CA VAL A 433 -11.76 11.37 9.93
C VAL A 433 -11.08 12.73 9.85
N PHE A 434 -10.76 13.18 8.64
CA PHE A 434 -10.12 14.47 8.39
C PHE A 434 -11.06 15.43 7.67
N GLU A 435 -10.88 16.73 7.90
CA GLU A 435 -11.43 17.75 7.03
C GLU A 435 -10.76 17.65 5.67
N ARG A 436 -11.54 17.78 4.60
CA ARG A 436 -10.96 17.84 3.27
C ARG A 436 -10.30 19.20 3.08
N ASP A 437 -9.00 19.19 2.85
CA ASP A 437 -8.23 20.37 2.48
C ASP A 437 -7.41 20.04 1.25
N ASP A 438 -7.88 20.49 0.08
CA ASP A 438 -7.22 20.23 -1.20
C ASP A 438 -5.81 20.88 -1.29
N ALA A 439 -5.42 21.73 -0.33
CA ALA A 439 -4.09 22.31 -0.23
C ALA A 439 -3.15 21.56 0.75
N ALA A 440 -3.66 20.58 1.51
CA ALA A 440 -2.88 19.81 2.47
C ALA A 440 -2.38 18.47 1.89
N PRO A 441 -1.27 17.89 2.42
CA PRO A 441 -0.77 16.58 1.97
C PRO A 441 -1.84 15.49 2.03
N GLU A 442 -2.01 14.75 0.92
CA GLU A 442 -3.07 13.74 0.72
C GLU A 442 -4.50 14.29 0.84
N GLY A 443 -4.70 15.60 0.70
CA GLY A 443 -6.00 16.25 0.85
C GLY A 443 -6.52 16.32 2.30
N ARG A 444 -5.65 16.02 3.28
CA ARG A 444 -6.00 15.87 4.69
C ARG A 444 -5.74 17.15 5.46
N GLY A 445 -6.81 17.87 5.75
CA GLY A 445 -6.83 19.01 6.65
C GLY A 445 -6.84 18.56 8.12
N LEU A 446 -7.62 19.27 8.93
CA LEU A 446 -7.70 19.03 10.36
C LEU A 446 -8.24 17.63 10.70
N HIS A 447 -7.62 16.92 11.64
CA HIS A 447 -8.19 15.69 12.21
C HIS A 447 -9.46 16.05 13.00
N LEU A 448 -10.60 15.44 12.64
CA LEU A 448 -11.93 15.74 13.17
C LEU A 448 -12.44 14.67 14.14
N GLY A 449 -11.82 13.50 14.15
CA GLY A 449 -12.15 12.40 15.04
C GLY A 449 -12.05 11.05 14.34
N SER A 450 -12.87 10.08 14.74
CA SER A 450 -12.79 8.71 14.23
C SER A 450 -14.15 8.06 14.04
N VAL A 451 -14.19 7.03 13.19
CA VAL A 451 -15.31 6.12 13.00
C VAL A 451 -14.82 4.68 13.03
N SER A 452 -15.64 3.76 13.53
CA SER A 452 -15.28 2.36 13.68
C SER A 452 -16.45 1.39 13.53
N LEU A 453 -16.15 0.17 13.06
CA LEU A 453 -17.07 -0.96 12.94
C LEU A 453 -16.45 -2.18 13.59
N ARG A 454 -16.95 -2.49 14.79
CA ARG A 454 -16.41 -3.52 15.65
C ARG A 454 -17.19 -4.82 15.52
N HIS A 455 -16.55 -5.96 15.28
CA HIS A 455 -17.22 -7.25 15.24
C HIS A 455 -17.57 -7.77 16.65
N THR A 456 -18.71 -8.44 16.78
CA THR A 456 -19.18 -9.04 18.04
C THR A 456 -19.45 -10.52 17.84
N ALA A 457 -18.43 -11.34 18.13
CA ALA A 457 -18.49 -12.80 17.97
C ALA A 457 -19.50 -13.48 18.91
N GLU A 458 -19.78 -12.88 20.08
CA GLU A 458 -20.76 -13.38 21.05
C GLU A 458 -22.22 -13.20 20.59
N GLY A 459 -22.43 -12.47 19.48
CA GLY A 459 -23.74 -12.13 18.98
C GLY A 459 -24.38 -10.95 19.73
N PRO A 460 -25.63 -10.61 19.40
CA PRO A 460 -26.33 -9.46 19.97
C PRO A 460 -26.94 -9.86 21.31
N GLU A 461 -26.79 -9.00 22.31
CA GLU A 461 -27.44 -9.21 23.62
C GLU A 461 -28.96 -9.04 23.56
N LEU A 462 -29.46 -8.28 22.58
CA LEU A 462 -30.88 -8.15 22.30
C LEU A 462 -31.18 -8.76 20.93
N LEU A 463 -32.16 -9.67 20.86
CA LEU A 463 -32.51 -10.32 19.60
C LEU A 463 -32.89 -9.28 18.51
N PRO A 464 -32.19 -9.27 17.36
CA PRO A 464 -32.48 -8.36 16.26
C PRO A 464 -33.96 -8.44 15.85
N PRO A 465 -34.61 -7.31 15.50
CA PRO A 465 -35.95 -7.35 14.95
C PRO A 465 -35.96 -8.00 13.56
N LEU A 466 -37.14 -8.41 13.08
CA LEU A 466 -37.29 -8.86 11.69
C LEU A 466 -37.00 -7.70 10.72
N PRO A 467 -36.38 -7.95 9.56
CA PRO A 467 -36.19 -6.93 8.52
C PRO A 467 -37.49 -6.21 8.13
N GLU A 468 -38.61 -6.93 8.10
CA GLU A 468 -39.94 -6.40 7.72
C GLU A 468 -40.63 -5.57 8.84
N ILE A 469 -40.21 -5.70 10.10
CA ILE A 469 -40.80 -4.97 11.25
C ILE A 469 -40.16 -3.58 11.43
N LEU A 470 -39.00 -3.34 10.83
CA LEU A 470 -38.25 -2.08 10.96
C LEU A 470 -38.89 -0.88 10.22
N GLU A 471 -39.90 -1.13 9.39
CA GLU A 471 -40.66 -0.08 8.69
C GLU A 471 -41.64 0.68 9.62
N GLY A 472 -41.95 0.15 10.81
CA GLY A 472 -42.95 0.74 11.73
C GLY A 472 -42.46 1.23 13.09
N ALA A 473 -41.16 1.14 13.42
CA ALA A 473 -40.64 1.45 14.76
C ALA A 473 -40.43 2.97 15.00
N GLU A 474 -40.97 3.49 16.11
CA GLU A 474 -40.80 4.89 16.57
C GLU A 474 -39.37 5.19 17.07
N GLU A 475 -39.14 6.48 17.35
CA GLU A 475 -37.86 7.12 17.68
C GLU A 475 -37.01 6.41 18.77
N PRO A 476 -35.67 6.63 18.79
CA PRO A 476 -34.80 6.26 19.92
C PRO A 476 -35.41 6.62 21.28
N GLY A 477 -35.57 5.64 22.16
CA GLY A 477 -36.15 5.82 23.50
C GLY A 477 -37.64 5.45 23.65
N LYS A 478 -38.29 5.00 22.57
CA LYS A 478 -39.65 4.44 22.60
C LYS A 478 -39.68 3.08 21.88
N GLY A 479 -39.28 2.02 22.58
CA GLY A 479 -39.43 0.65 22.11
C GLY A 479 -40.33 -0.12 23.07
N ASP A 480 -41.24 -0.95 22.53
CA ASP A 480 -42.04 -1.87 23.33
C ASP A 480 -41.17 -3.06 23.79
N VAL A 481 -41.42 -3.52 25.02
CA VAL A 481 -40.89 -4.82 25.50
C VAL A 481 -41.61 -5.91 24.73
N LEU A 482 -40.84 -6.77 24.05
CA LEU A 482 -41.40 -7.87 23.27
C LEU A 482 -42.20 -8.83 24.15
N THR A 483 -43.33 -9.28 23.64
CA THR A 483 -44.07 -10.39 24.24
C THR A 483 -43.32 -11.71 24.05
N ASP A 484 -43.54 -12.69 24.94
CA ASP A 484 -42.93 -14.03 24.85
C ASP A 484 -43.19 -14.71 23.49
N ALA A 485 -44.33 -14.42 22.86
CA ALA A 485 -44.68 -14.94 21.53
C ALA A 485 -43.80 -14.35 20.43
N GLU A 486 -43.50 -13.05 20.50
CA GLU A 486 -42.62 -12.36 19.55
C GLU A 486 -41.16 -12.78 19.72
N VAL A 487 -40.72 -13.02 20.96
CA VAL A 487 -39.39 -13.57 21.25
C VAL A 487 -39.23 -14.95 20.62
N ARG A 488 -40.14 -15.89 20.90
CA ARG A 488 -40.08 -17.26 20.33
C ARG A 488 -40.13 -17.27 18.81
N LYS A 489 -40.91 -16.35 18.22
CA LYS A 489 -40.96 -16.20 16.76
C LYS A 489 -39.62 -15.73 16.21
N ARG A 490 -39.00 -14.69 16.80
CA ARG A 490 -37.67 -14.19 16.40
C ARG A 490 -36.58 -15.24 16.52
N GLU A 491 -36.59 -16.01 17.61
CA GLU A 491 -35.66 -17.13 17.80
C GLU A 491 -35.83 -18.18 16.70
N SER A 492 -37.08 -18.50 16.31
CA SER A 492 -37.37 -19.40 15.21
C SER A 492 -36.94 -18.84 13.85
N ASP A 493 -37.10 -17.54 13.60
CA ASP A 493 -36.77 -16.91 12.31
C ASP A 493 -35.26 -16.76 12.10
N LEU A 494 -34.52 -16.56 13.20
CA LEU A 494 -33.05 -16.55 13.22
C LEU A 494 -32.45 -17.97 13.29
N ALA A 495 -33.26 -18.99 13.58
CA ALA A 495 -32.79 -20.37 13.67
C ALA A 495 -32.20 -20.82 12.32
N GLY A 496 -30.92 -21.19 12.34
CA GLY A 496 -30.20 -21.62 11.13
C GLY A 496 -29.67 -20.49 10.25
N LYS A 497 -29.82 -19.22 10.68
CA LYS A 497 -29.12 -18.08 10.08
C LYS A 497 -27.81 -17.81 10.82
N LYS A 498 -26.78 -17.38 10.08
CA LYS A 498 -25.54 -16.86 10.66
C LYS A 498 -25.66 -15.35 10.74
N LEU A 499 -25.35 -14.75 11.88
CA LEU A 499 -25.36 -13.30 12.02
C LEU A 499 -23.92 -12.77 11.98
N ASN A 500 -23.61 -11.95 10.98
CA ASN A 500 -22.43 -11.10 11.00
C ASN A 500 -22.82 -9.78 11.67
N LEU A 501 -22.51 -9.69 12.97
CA LEU A 501 -22.84 -8.55 13.79
C LEU A 501 -21.66 -7.59 13.92
N ARG A 502 -21.88 -6.32 13.58
CA ARG A 502 -20.92 -5.25 13.88
C ARG A 502 -21.57 -4.10 14.64
N VAL A 503 -20.81 -3.47 15.52
CA VAL A 503 -21.22 -2.29 16.30
C VAL A 503 -20.56 -1.06 15.72
N LEU A 504 -21.38 -0.07 15.34
CA LEU A 504 -20.92 1.23 14.88
C LEU A 504 -20.52 2.10 16.09
N GLY A 505 -19.31 2.64 16.04
CA GLY A 505 -18.82 3.63 17.00
C GLY A 505 -18.17 4.81 16.29
N TYR A 506 -18.24 6.00 16.88
CA TYR A 506 -17.51 7.18 16.42
C TYR A 506 -17.19 8.10 17.60
N ALA A 507 -16.11 8.86 17.48
CA ALA A 507 -15.63 9.78 18.49
C ALA A 507 -15.14 11.06 17.82
N LEU A 508 -15.83 12.18 18.04
CA LEU A 508 -15.52 13.46 17.41
C LEU A 508 -14.93 14.45 18.41
N PHE A 509 -13.90 15.18 17.98
CA PHE A 509 -13.38 16.32 18.73
C PHE A 509 -14.45 17.42 18.83
N GLU A 510 -14.34 18.26 19.87
CA GLU A 510 -15.30 19.33 20.15
C GLU A 510 -15.56 20.21 18.92
N GLN A 511 -14.51 20.61 18.19
CA GLN A 511 -14.64 21.44 16.98
C GLN A 511 -15.37 20.78 15.80
N ALA A 512 -15.53 19.46 15.80
CA ALA A 512 -16.22 18.72 14.75
C ALA A 512 -17.71 18.46 15.08
N GLN A 513 -18.10 18.62 16.35
CA GLN A 513 -19.47 18.35 16.79
C GLN A 513 -20.46 19.37 16.21
N GLY A 514 -21.66 18.91 15.88
CA GLY A 514 -22.72 19.77 15.32
C GLY A 514 -22.56 20.16 13.84
N ARG A 515 -21.42 19.87 13.20
CA ARG A 515 -21.14 20.21 11.79
C ARG A 515 -21.63 19.18 10.77
N GLY A 516 -22.21 18.07 11.21
CA GLY A 516 -22.66 16.97 10.34
C GLY A 516 -21.61 15.89 10.07
N VAL A 517 -20.35 16.09 10.50
CA VAL A 517 -19.21 15.20 10.29
C VAL A 517 -19.51 13.74 10.65
N ALA A 518 -20.10 13.48 11.81
CA ALA A 518 -20.43 12.11 12.24
C ALA A 518 -21.39 11.42 11.26
N THR A 519 -22.39 12.15 10.76
CA THR A 519 -23.37 11.58 9.81
C THR A 519 -22.69 11.25 8.48
N GLU A 520 -21.85 12.15 7.98
CA GLU A 520 -21.13 11.97 6.72
C GLU A 520 -20.13 10.81 6.80
N ALA A 521 -19.25 10.82 7.81
CA ALA A 521 -18.22 9.80 8.00
C ALA A 521 -18.84 8.41 8.22
N CYS A 522 -19.86 8.30 9.09
CA CYS A 522 -20.54 7.03 9.29
C CYS A 522 -21.29 6.58 8.03
N LYS A 523 -21.96 7.48 7.30
CA LYS A 523 -22.66 7.10 6.07
C LYS A 523 -21.67 6.56 5.04
N ALA A 524 -20.57 7.26 4.79
CA ALA A 524 -19.55 6.82 3.85
C ALA A 524 -18.99 5.45 4.23
N PHE A 525 -18.69 5.24 5.52
CA PHE A 525 -18.17 3.96 5.99
C PHE A 525 -19.19 2.81 5.84
N LEU A 526 -20.46 3.06 6.19
CA LEU A 526 -21.52 2.07 6.04
C LEU A 526 -21.84 1.76 4.57
N ASP A 527 -21.80 2.75 3.69
CA ASP A 527 -21.98 2.56 2.24
C ASP A 527 -20.83 1.69 1.67
N GLY A 528 -19.59 1.92 2.11
CA GLY A 528 -18.44 1.08 1.77
C GLY A 528 -18.60 -0.36 2.27
N TYR A 529 -19.03 -0.55 3.52
CA TYR A 529 -19.29 -1.88 4.06
C TYR A 529 -20.43 -2.59 3.32
N ALA A 530 -21.51 -1.88 2.98
CA ALA A 530 -22.61 -2.43 2.18
C ALA A 530 -22.13 -2.85 0.77
N GLY A 531 -21.26 -2.04 0.14
CA GLY A 531 -20.63 -2.41 -1.13
C GLY A 531 -19.84 -3.72 -1.03
N ALA A 532 -18.98 -3.85 -0.02
CA ALA A 532 -18.22 -5.07 0.24
C ALA A 532 -19.11 -6.30 0.49
N ILE A 533 -20.26 -6.11 1.14
CA ILE A 533 -21.26 -7.17 1.33
C ILE A 533 -21.85 -7.61 -0.01
N GLU A 534 -22.20 -6.67 -0.90
CA GLU A 534 -22.72 -6.99 -2.24
C GLU A 534 -21.69 -7.74 -3.10
N GLU A 535 -20.42 -7.32 -3.03
CA GLU A 535 -19.32 -8.04 -3.68
C GLU A 535 -19.17 -9.46 -3.13
N TRP A 536 -19.21 -9.62 -1.81
CA TRP A 536 -19.19 -10.94 -1.17
C TRP A 536 -20.41 -11.78 -1.57
N ARG A 537 -21.62 -11.22 -1.59
CA ARG A 537 -22.86 -11.89 -2.04
C ARG A 537 -22.73 -12.38 -3.49
N ALA A 538 -22.05 -11.60 -4.34
CA ALA A 538 -21.82 -11.96 -5.74
C ALA A 538 -20.73 -13.04 -5.94
N SER A 539 -19.86 -13.25 -4.96
CA SER A 539 -18.80 -14.27 -4.96
C SER A 539 -19.34 -15.71 -4.89
N PRO A 540 -18.52 -16.74 -5.22
CA PRO A 540 -18.93 -18.14 -5.07
C PRO A 540 -19.39 -18.49 -3.66
N GLU A 541 -18.72 -17.97 -2.62
CA GLU A 541 -19.04 -18.21 -1.21
C GLU A 541 -20.39 -17.60 -0.83
N GLY A 542 -20.65 -16.36 -1.26
CA GLY A 542 -21.94 -15.70 -1.00
C GLY A 542 -23.11 -16.39 -1.71
N ARG A 543 -22.88 -16.90 -2.93
CA ARG A 543 -23.88 -17.69 -3.67
C ARG A 543 -24.15 -19.02 -3.00
N GLU A 544 -23.13 -19.68 -2.46
CA GLU A 544 -23.27 -20.95 -1.71
C GLU A 544 -23.95 -20.73 -0.34
N ASP A 545 -23.64 -19.63 0.34
CA ASP A 545 -24.32 -19.22 1.57
C ASP A 545 -25.83 -19.08 1.33
N GLY A 546 -26.24 -18.57 0.17
CA GLY A 546 -27.64 -18.54 -0.25
C GLY A 546 -28.52 -17.66 0.65
N GLY A 547 -27.93 -16.61 1.25
CA GLY A 547 -28.61 -15.71 2.17
C GLY A 547 -28.84 -16.30 3.56
N LYS A 548 -28.00 -17.24 3.99
CA LYS A 548 -27.97 -17.74 5.37
C LYS A 548 -27.26 -16.75 6.29
N THR A 549 -26.29 -15.99 5.78
CA THR A 549 -25.60 -14.95 6.53
C THR A 549 -26.35 -13.62 6.44
N LEU A 550 -26.77 -13.12 7.59
CA LEU A 550 -27.39 -11.81 7.78
C LEU A 550 -26.34 -10.82 8.27
N PHE A 551 -26.30 -9.63 7.68
CA PHE A 551 -25.41 -8.54 8.10
C PHE A 551 -26.19 -7.53 8.93
N TYR A 552 -25.86 -7.45 10.22
CA TYR A 552 -26.59 -6.65 11.17
C TYR A 552 -25.66 -5.69 11.88
N LEU A 553 -26.09 -4.44 11.98
CA LEU A 553 -25.39 -3.37 12.65
C LEU A 553 -26.11 -2.96 13.91
N GLU A 554 -25.36 -2.67 14.97
CA GLU A 554 -25.87 -2.05 16.19
C GLU A 554 -25.20 -0.71 16.48
N GLY A 555 -25.93 0.19 17.14
CA GLY A 555 -25.43 1.43 17.72
C GLY A 555 -26.01 1.60 19.12
N GLY A 556 -25.13 1.61 20.11
CA GLY A 556 -25.49 1.89 21.51
C GLY A 556 -25.51 3.39 21.78
N VAL A 557 -26.59 3.90 22.38
CA VAL A 557 -26.73 5.32 22.66
C VAL A 557 -27.46 5.57 23.98
N ASP A 558 -26.93 6.49 24.78
CA ASP A 558 -27.59 6.96 25.99
C ASP A 558 -28.70 7.99 25.65
N ILE A 559 -29.77 8.01 26.45
CA ILE A 559 -30.88 8.94 26.25
C ILE A 559 -30.45 10.41 26.39
N GLU A 560 -29.36 10.65 27.11
CA GLU A 560 -28.78 11.97 27.34
C GLU A 560 -27.74 12.35 26.27
N ASN A 561 -27.60 11.53 25.21
CA ASN A 561 -26.82 11.83 24.00
C ASN A 561 -27.72 12.08 22.78
N PRO A 562 -28.47 13.21 22.75
CA PRO A 562 -29.41 13.50 21.66
C PRO A 562 -28.71 13.73 20.31
N GLY A 563 -27.43 14.11 20.32
CA GLY A 563 -26.62 14.24 19.11
C GLY A 563 -26.48 12.89 18.41
N SER A 564 -26.11 11.86 19.15
CA SER A 564 -25.92 10.52 18.59
C SER A 564 -27.22 9.83 18.22
N GLN A 565 -28.30 10.08 18.97
CA GLN A 565 -29.64 9.62 18.59
C GLN A 565 -30.05 10.17 17.21
N LYS A 566 -29.77 11.45 16.94
CA LYS A 566 -30.03 12.06 15.62
C LYS A 566 -29.16 11.47 14.51
N VAL A 567 -27.88 11.19 14.79
CA VAL A 567 -26.96 10.55 13.82
C VAL A 567 -27.49 9.17 13.44
N LEU A 568 -27.73 8.30 14.43
CA LEU A 568 -28.25 6.94 14.21
C LEU A 568 -29.59 6.96 13.45
N LYS A 569 -30.50 7.87 13.80
CA LYS A 569 -31.77 8.06 13.09
C LYS A 569 -31.55 8.43 11.60
N LYS A 570 -30.64 9.37 11.32
CA LYS A 570 -30.29 9.77 9.93
C LYS A 570 -29.64 8.65 9.14
N LEU A 571 -28.86 7.78 9.80
CA LEU A 571 -28.23 6.61 9.19
C LEU A 571 -29.22 5.44 8.98
N GLY A 572 -30.46 5.58 9.45
CA GLY A 572 -31.51 4.57 9.27
C GLY A 572 -31.57 3.51 10.36
N PHE A 573 -30.84 3.67 11.47
CA PHE A 573 -30.99 2.78 12.63
C PHE A 573 -32.35 2.98 13.28
N ARG A 574 -32.84 1.92 13.94
CA ARG A 574 -34.11 1.91 14.68
C ARG A 574 -33.90 1.35 16.08
N THR A 575 -34.71 1.80 17.03
CA THR A 575 -34.68 1.30 18.41
C THR A 575 -34.95 -0.20 18.45
N VAL A 576 -34.06 -0.95 19.08
CA VAL A 576 -34.21 -2.40 19.33
C VAL A 576 -34.75 -2.62 20.73
N GLY A 577 -34.13 -1.97 21.72
CA GLY A 577 -34.50 -2.10 23.12
C GLY A 577 -33.45 -1.49 24.03
N MET A 578 -33.66 -1.62 25.34
CA MET A 578 -32.72 -1.13 26.34
C MET A 578 -31.86 -2.27 26.85
N LYS A 579 -30.54 -2.14 26.70
CA LYS A 579 -29.56 -3.04 27.31
C LYS A 579 -29.38 -2.63 28.76
N MET A 580 -29.77 -3.51 29.68
CA MET A 580 -29.59 -3.30 31.12
C MET A 580 -28.17 -3.64 31.54
N GLN A 581 -27.60 -2.86 32.44
CA GLN A 581 -26.33 -3.18 33.11
C GLN A 581 -26.55 -3.36 34.61
N ALA A 582 -25.69 -4.13 35.27
CA ALA A 582 -25.77 -4.28 36.73
C ALA A 582 -25.41 -2.96 37.45
N GLU A 583 -24.52 -2.18 36.86
CA GLU A 583 -23.99 -0.95 37.44
C GLU A 583 -24.24 0.26 36.53
N LYS A 584 -24.19 1.45 37.12
CA LYS A 584 -24.19 2.70 36.36
C LYS A 584 -22.82 2.91 35.73
N ALA A 585 -22.78 3.54 34.56
CA ALA A 585 -21.54 3.91 33.88
C ALA A 585 -21.28 5.41 34.05
N TRP A 586 -20.04 5.82 34.28
CA TRP A 586 -19.67 7.24 34.25
C TRP A 586 -19.43 7.66 32.80
N LEU A 587 -20.36 8.42 32.23
CA LEU A 587 -20.31 8.86 30.83
C LEU A 587 -20.58 10.36 30.75
N ASN A 588 -19.72 11.04 30.00
CA ASN A 588 -19.81 12.46 29.69
C ASN A 588 -20.06 13.32 30.93
N GLY A 589 -19.26 13.08 31.99
CA GLY A 589 -19.27 13.85 33.23
C GLY A 589 -20.39 13.51 34.22
N ALA A 590 -21.17 12.43 34.03
CA ALA A 590 -22.19 12.01 34.97
C ALA A 590 -22.41 10.49 35.01
N TRP A 591 -22.96 9.98 36.12
CA TRP A 591 -23.42 8.59 36.21
C TRP A 591 -24.69 8.38 35.38
N ARG A 592 -24.62 7.46 34.42
CA ARG A 592 -25.70 7.07 33.51
C ARG A 592 -26.16 5.63 33.77
N GLY A 593 -27.38 5.30 33.38
CA GLY A 593 -27.93 3.95 33.47
C GLY A 593 -28.91 3.69 34.62
N PRO A 594 -29.19 2.42 34.94
CA PRO A 594 -28.36 1.23 34.65
C PRO A 594 -28.63 0.60 33.26
N GLY A 595 -28.01 1.11 32.21
CA GLY A 595 -28.20 0.65 30.83
C GLY A 595 -28.13 1.76 29.78
N TRP A 596 -28.21 1.38 28.50
CA TRP A 596 -28.32 2.28 27.35
C TRP A 596 -29.19 1.67 26.26
N TRP A 597 -29.68 2.51 25.34
CA TRP A 597 -30.51 2.05 24.25
C TRP A 597 -29.67 1.45 23.13
N ILE A 598 -30.08 0.30 22.64
CA ILE A 598 -29.54 -0.32 21.43
C ILE A 598 -30.44 0.07 20.27
N THR A 599 -29.81 0.51 19.19
CA THR A 599 -30.45 0.71 17.90
C THR A 599 -29.80 -0.24 16.90
N GLY A 600 -30.53 -0.65 15.86
CA GLY A 600 -30.01 -1.59 14.88
C GLY A 600 -30.49 -1.35 13.45
N LYS A 601 -29.77 -1.94 12.50
CA LYS A 601 -30.00 -1.83 11.06
C LYS A 601 -29.44 -3.07 10.33
N TYR A 602 -30.20 -3.62 9.39
CA TYR A 602 -29.67 -4.61 8.43
C TYR A 602 -29.06 -3.93 7.21
N LEU A 603 -28.07 -4.58 6.61
CA LEU A 603 -27.44 -4.19 5.34
C LEU A 603 -27.78 -5.15 4.20
#